data_AF-A0A1B6KWX5-F1
#
_entry.id   AF-A0A1B6KWX5-F1
#
_cell.length_a   1.000
_cell.length_b   1.000
_cell.length_c   1.000
_cell.angle_alpha   90.00
_cell.angle_beta   90.00
_cell.angle_gamma   90.00
#
_symmetry.space_group_name_H-M   'P 1'
#
loop_
_entity.id
_entity.type
_entity.pdbx_description
1 polymer ?
#
loop_
_entity_poly.entity_id
_entity_poly.type
_entity_poly.pdbx_seq_one_letter_code
_entity_poly.pdbx_strand_id
1 'polypeptide(L)'
;LILFNIYQELGYLATWEVDAMLATACCIKLYNVPRLAVLQSDPVSVKGVRVANLIMRSTFILYFLLASCGYPLSVEETAPWLFFDGKLFQMKYREAESGYSHSRLCDNRMDVLKDFQVARNIVLHNDN
;
A
#
# COMPACT_ATOMS: atom_id res chain seq x y z
N LEU A 1 6.60 6.16 6.53
CA LEU A 1 8.07 6.08 6.48
C LEU A 1 8.58 5.28 5.27
N ILE A 2 8.20 4.01 5.11
CA ILE A 2 8.70 3.16 3.98
C ILE A 2 8.35 3.76 2.61
N LEU A 3 7.06 4.01 2.37
CA LEU A 3 6.60 4.60 1.09
C LEU A 3 7.19 5.99 0.86
N PHE A 4 7.32 6.80 1.93
CA PHE A 4 7.98 8.11 1.86
C PHE A 4 9.43 7.96 1.39
N ASN A 5 10.24 7.09 2.01
CA ASN A 5 11.63 6.87 1.61
C ASN A 5 11.75 6.31 0.18
N ILE A 6 10.91 5.35 -0.20
CA ILE A 6 10.98 4.76 -1.54
C ILE A 6 10.58 5.77 -2.63
N TYR A 7 9.58 6.62 -2.35
CA TYR A 7 9.09 7.61 -3.29
C TYR A 7 10.01 8.84 -3.36
N GLN A 8 10.23 9.51 -2.22
CA GLN A 8 10.96 10.78 -2.16
C GLN A 8 12.47 10.61 -2.29
N GLU A 9 13.07 9.67 -1.56
CA GLU A 9 14.54 9.56 -1.49
C GLU A 9 15.11 8.75 -2.66
N LEU A 10 14.35 7.80 -3.21
CA LEU A 10 14.85 6.87 -4.23
C LEU A 10 14.22 7.09 -5.62
N GLY A 11 13.09 7.78 -5.73
CA GLY A 11 12.44 8.07 -7.01
C GLY A 11 12.02 6.82 -7.81
N TYR A 12 11.80 5.68 -7.14
CA TYR A 12 11.55 4.39 -7.81
C TYR A 12 10.08 4.11 -8.12
N LEU A 13 9.16 4.96 -7.67
CA LEU A 13 7.71 4.76 -7.83
C LEU A 13 7.07 5.97 -8.51
N ALA A 14 6.18 5.72 -9.47
CA ALA A 14 5.27 6.76 -9.93
C ALA A 14 4.23 7.08 -8.84
N THR A 15 3.69 8.30 -8.83
CA THR A 15 2.68 8.74 -7.86
C THR A 15 1.46 7.81 -7.82
N TRP A 16 1.00 7.32 -8.98
CA TRP A 16 -0.12 6.38 -9.03
C TRP A 16 0.21 4.99 -8.47
N GLU A 17 1.49 4.58 -8.46
CA GLU A 17 1.94 3.33 -7.83
C GLU A 17 1.94 3.47 -6.29
N VAL A 18 2.25 4.67 -5.80
CA VAL A 18 2.04 5.04 -4.39
C VAL A 18 0.56 5.00 -4.06
N ASP A 19 -0.29 5.60 -4.90
CA ASP A 19 -1.75 5.59 -4.72
C ASP A 19 -2.31 4.16 -4.68
N ALA A 20 -1.83 3.26 -5.54
CA ALA A 20 -2.21 1.84 -5.50
C ALA A 20 -1.86 1.17 -4.17
N MET A 21 -0.65 1.41 -3.64
CA MET A 21 -0.24 0.84 -2.36
C MET A 21 -1.04 1.42 -1.19
N LEU A 22 -1.25 2.74 -1.16
CA LEU A 22 -2.03 3.39 -0.11
C LEU A 22 -3.49 2.93 -0.14
N ALA A 23 -4.10 2.82 -1.32
CA ALA A 23 -5.44 2.28 -1.47
C ALA A 23 -5.53 0.83 -0.96
N THR A 24 -4.51 0.00 -1.24
CA THR A 24 -4.43 -1.38 -0.71
C THR A 24 -4.43 -1.38 0.81
N ALA A 25 -3.55 -0.60 1.43
CA ALA A 25 -3.41 -0.50 2.88
C ALA A 25 -4.68 0.00 3.57
N CYS A 26 -5.33 1.01 3.01
CA CYS A 26 -6.55 1.57 3.59
C CYS A 26 -7.78 0.69 3.35
N CYS A 27 -7.86 -0.02 2.22
CA CYS A 27 -9.02 -0.84 1.87
C CYS A 27 -9.03 -2.20 2.54
N ILE A 28 -7.88 -2.76 2.96
CA ILE A 28 -7.80 -4.15 3.46
C ILE A 28 -8.79 -4.45 4.59
N LYS A 29 -9.08 -3.46 5.46
CA LYS A 29 -10.07 -3.55 6.54
C LYS A 29 -11.50 -3.87 6.06
N LEU A 30 -11.80 -3.64 4.78
CA LEU A 30 -13.09 -3.93 4.16
C LEU A 30 -13.18 -5.37 3.64
N TYR A 31 -12.08 -6.12 3.61
CA TYR A 31 -12.00 -7.44 3.00
C TYR A 31 -11.70 -8.50 4.06
N ASN A 32 -12.64 -9.42 4.25
CA ASN A 32 -12.39 -10.63 5.01
C ASN A 32 -11.75 -11.71 4.12
N VAL A 33 -11.28 -12.80 4.74
CA VAL A 33 -10.58 -13.90 4.04
C VAL A 33 -11.38 -14.45 2.85
N PRO A 34 -12.70 -14.76 2.95
CA PRO A 34 -13.48 -15.23 1.80
C PRO A 34 -13.54 -14.20 0.67
N ARG A 35 -13.67 -12.91 0.99
CA ARG A 35 -13.75 -11.84 0.00
C ARG A 35 -12.42 -11.65 -0.72
N LEU A 36 -11.29 -11.75 -0.02
CA LEU A 36 -9.95 -11.75 -0.63
C LEU A 36 -9.75 -12.98 -1.52
N ALA A 37 -10.22 -14.15 -1.09
CA ALA A 37 -10.01 -15.40 -1.82
C ALA A 37 -10.60 -15.37 -3.24
N VAL A 38 -11.74 -14.69 -3.43
CA VAL A 38 -12.45 -14.60 -4.73
C VAL A 38 -11.97 -13.46 -5.63
N LEU A 39 -11.03 -12.61 -5.18
CA LEU A 39 -10.47 -11.55 -6.01
C LEU A 39 -9.69 -12.13 -7.20
N GLN A 40 -9.85 -11.51 -8.36
CA GLN A 40 -9.17 -11.89 -9.60
C GLN A 40 -7.78 -11.23 -9.65
N SER A 41 -6.73 -12.06 -9.54
CA SER A 41 -5.34 -11.62 -9.70
C SER A 41 -4.83 -11.69 -11.14
N ASP A 42 -5.51 -12.41 -12.04
CA ASP A 42 -5.00 -12.69 -13.38
C ASP A 42 -5.53 -11.73 -14.46
N PRO A 43 -4.67 -11.27 -15.39
CA PRO A 43 -3.21 -11.45 -15.37
C PRO A 43 -2.56 -10.61 -14.26
N VAL A 44 -1.53 -11.18 -13.63
CA VAL A 44 -0.71 -10.49 -12.63
C VAL A 44 0.23 -9.51 -13.32
N SER A 45 0.25 -8.25 -12.88
CA SER A 45 1.16 -7.24 -13.41
C SER A 45 2.60 -7.51 -12.93
N VAL A 46 3.52 -7.71 -13.88
CA VAL A 46 4.96 -7.88 -13.58
C VAL A 46 5.52 -6.64 -12.89
N LYS A 47 5.11 -5.44 -13.33
CA LYS A 47 5.53 -4.19 -12.70
C LYS A 47 4.95 -4.06 -11.29
N GLY A 48 3.67 -4.40 -11.11
CA GLY A 48 3.04 -4.48 -9.79
C GLY A 48 3.78 -5.43 -8.85
N VAL A 49 4.19 -6.62 -9.30
CA VAL A 49 4.99 -7.56 -8.49
C VAL A 49 6.32 -6.95 -8.06
N ARG A 50 7.00 -6.21 -8.94
CA ARG A 50 8.26 -5.52 -8.59
C ARG A 50 8.05 -4.44 -7.54
N VAL A 51 7.00 -3.63 -7.67
CA VAL A 51 6.63 -2.60 -6.69
C VAL A 51 6.30 -3.22 -5.33
N ALA A 52 5.45 -4.24 -5.30
CA ALA A 52 5.10 -4.97 -4.09
C ALA A 52 6.35 -5.57 -3.43
N ASN A 53 7.24 -6.21 -4.22
CA ASN A 53 8.47 -6.80 -3.71
C ASN A 53 9.41 -5.74 -3.09
N LEU A 54 9.55 -4.57 -3.73
CA LEU A 54 10.35 -3.48 -3.20
C LEU A 54 9.82 -3.03 -1.83
N ILE A 55 8.52 -2.78 -1.73
CA ILE A 55 7.87 -2.33 -0.50
C ILE A 55 7.98 -3.39 0.60
N MET A 56 7.68 -4.65 0.30
CA MET A 56 7.70 -5.75 1.27
C MET A 56 9.12 -6.04 1.78
N ARG A 57 10.14 -5.93 0.93
CA ARG A 57 11.54 -6.02 1.37
C ARG A 57 11.89 -4.89 2.32
N SER A 58 11.47 -3.66 2.05
CA SER A 58 11.68 -2.52 2.95
C SER A 58 10.93 -2.68 4.28
N THR A 59 9.69 -3.19 4.26
CA THR A 59 8.94 -3.55 5.47
C THR A 59 9.69 -4.56 6.31
N PHE A 60 10.20 -5.63 5.70
CA PHE A 60 10.97 -6.65 6.40
C PHE A 60 12.23 -6.08 7.03
N ILE A 61 12.99 -5.26 6.30
CA ILE A 61 14.18 -4.58 6.84
C ILE A 61 13.82 -3.68 8.03
N LEU A 62 12.74 -2.91 7.94
CA LEU A 62 12.28 -2.06 9.04
C LEU A 62 11.90 -2.89 10.26
N TYR A 63 11.24 -4.04 10.08
CA TYR A 63 10.90 -4.95 11.16
C TYR A 63 12.13 -5.44 11.92
N PHE A 64 13.20 -5.81 11.21
CA PHE A 64 14.49 -6.17 11.85
C PHE A 64 15.13 -5.00 12.59
N LEU A 65 15.06 -3.79 12.04
CA LEU A 65 15.57 -2.60 12.70
C LEU A 65 14.80 -2.33 14.01
N LEU A 66 13.48 -2.42 13.98
CA LEU A 66 12.64 -2.28 15.18
C LEU A 66 13.00 -3.33 16.24
N ALA A 67 13.21 -4.58 15.83
CA ALA A 67 13.68 -5.64 16.72
C ALA A 67 15.03 -5.30 17.38
N SER A 68 15.98 -4.75 16.61
CA SER A 68 17.28 -4.32 17.14
C SER A 68 17.17 -3.14 18.13
N CYS A 69 16.11 -2.34 18.03
CA CYS A 69 15.79 -1.24 18.93
C CYS A 69 14.89 -1.67 20.12
N GLY A 70 14.68 -2.97 20.34
CA GLY A 70 13.86 -3.47 21.45
C GLY A 70 12.35 -3.42 21.21
N TYR A 71 11.92 -3.48 19.94
CA TYR A 71 10.51 -3.44 19.51
C TYR A 71 9.74 -2.22 20.03
N PRO A 72 10.12 -0.99 19.61
CA PRO A 72 9.43 0.23 20.04
C PRO A 72 8.01 0.36 19.45
N LEU A 73 7.63 -0.49 18.49
CA LEU A 73 6.30 -0.55 17.89
C LEU A 73 5.68 -1.93 18.08
N SER A 74 4.36 -1.99 18.19
CA SER A 74 3.62 -3.25 18.37
C SER A 74 3.50 -4.05 17.06
N VAL A 75 3.07 -5.31 17.19
CA VAL A 75 2.76 -6.15 16.02
C VAL A 75 1.61 -5.54 15.22
N GLU A 76 0.61 -4.96 15.89
CA GLU A 76 -0.53 -4.30 15.28
C GLU A 76 -0.12 -3.08 14.45
N GLU A 77 1.00 -2.45 14.78
CA GLU A 77 1.55 -1.29 14.06
C GLU A 77 2.46 -1.67 12.89
N THR A 78 2.99 -2.90 12.88
CA THR A 78 4.12 -3.27 12.00
C THR A 78 3.85 -4.48 11.10
N ALA A 79 2.86 -5.29 11.44
CA ALA A 79 2.60 -6.54 10.74
C ALA A 79 2.14 -6.30 9.29
N PRO A 80 2.85 -6.85 8.28
CA PRO A 80 2.51 -6.62 6.88
C PRO A 80 1.12 -7.11 6.49
N TRP A 81 0.61 -8.17 7.12
CA TRP A 81 -0.73 -8.71 6.83
C TRP A 81 -1.87 -7.77 7.25
N LEU A 82 -1.60 -6.72 8.04
CA LEU A 82 -2.60 -5.74 8.44
C LEU A 82 -2.81 -4.64 7.40
N PHE A 83 -1.91 -4.51 6.42
CA PHE A 83 -1.98 -3.47 5.39
C PHE A 83 -1.70 -3.99 3.97
N PHE A 84 -1.46 -5.29 3.78
CA PHE A 84 -1.16 -5.83 2.47
C PHE A 84 -1.77 -7.22 2.23
N ASP A 85 -2.45 -7.35 1.09
CA ASP A 85 -2.80 -8.61 0.45
C ASP A 85 -2.44 -8.52 -1.03
N GLY A 86 -1.84 -9.58 -1.57
CA GLY A 86 -1.31 -9.57 -2.94
C GLY A 86 -2.39 -9.48 -4.02
N LYS A 87 -3.57 -10.09 -3.82
CA LYS A 87 -4.66 -10.03 -4.81
C LYS A 87 -5.34 -8.67 -4.77
N LEU A 88 -5.57 -8.15 -3.57
CA LEU A 88 -6.09 -6.80 -3.39
C LEU A 88 -5.14 -5.77 -4.01
N PHE A 89 -3.84 -5.89 -3.76
CA PHE A 89 -2.84 -5.01 -4.37
C PHE A 89 -2.88 -5.04 -5.89
N GLN A 90 -2.91 -6.23 -6.51
CA GLN A 90 -2.98 -6.35 -7.97
C GLN A 90 -4.25 -5.71 -8.55
N MET A 91 -5.39 -5.85 -7.85
CA MET A 91 -6.62 -5.15 -8.22
C MET A 91 -6.45 -3.63 -8.15
N LYS A 92 -5.98 -3.09 -7.01
CA LYS A 92 -5.77 -1.64 -6.81
C LYS A 92 -4.72 -1.05 -7.74
N TYR A 93 -3.68 -1.82 -8.06
CA TYR A 93 -2.64 -1.44 -9.01
C TYR A 93 -3.23 -1.22 -10.41
N ARG A 94 -4.06 -2.16 -10.90
CA ARG A 94 -4.72 -2.01 -12.21
C ARG A 94 -5.71 -0.86 -12.24
N GLU A 95 -6.46 -0.66 -11.15
CA GLU A 95 -7.39 0.47 -11.02
C GLU A 95 -6.63 1.82 -11.10
N ALA A 96 -5.51 1.94 -10.38
CA ALA A 96 -4.70 3.15 -10.37
C ALA A 96 -4.01 3.38 -11.71
N GLU A 97 -3.44 2.34 -12.33
CA GLU A 97 -2.86 2.38 -13.67
C GLU A 97 -3.88 2.82 -14.73
N SER A 98 -5.15 2.44 -14.55
CA SER A 98 -6.27 2.84 -15.42
C SER A 98 -6.81 4.25 -15.12
N GLY A 99 -6.19 5.00 -14.20
CA GLY A 99 -6.58 6.37 -13.86
C GLY A 99 -7.87 6.49 -13.05
N TYR A 100 -8.21 5.49 -12.24
CA TYR A 100 -9.39 5.58 -11.36
C TYR A 100 -9.24 6.73 -10.35
N SER A 101 -10.36 7.40 -10.05
CA SER A 101 -10.38 8.45 -9.04
C SER A 101 -10.03 7.90 -7.65
N HIS A 102 -9.48 8.75 -6.77
CA HIS A 102 -9.18 8.34 -5.38
C HIS A 102 -10.40 7.77 -4.65
N SER A 103 -11.60 8.32 -4.88
CA SER A 103 -12.85 7.76 -4.34
C SER A 103 -13.04 6.31 -4.77
N ARG A 104 -12.84 6.02 -6.07
CA ARG A 104 -13.03 4.67 -6.61
C ARG A 104 -11.93 3.72 -6.14
N LEU A 105 -10.68 4.18 -6.05
CA LEU A 105 -9.59 3.42 -5.43
C LEU A 105 -9.90 3.05 -3.97
N CYS A 106 -10.60 3.92 -3.25
CA CYS A 106 -11.04 3.72 -1.87
C CYS A 106 -12.41 3.03 -1.75
N ASP A 107 -12.84 2.25 -2.76
CA ASP A 107 -14.13 1.54 -2.80
C ASP A 107 -15.35 2.43 -2.58
N ASN A 108 -15.24 3.72 -2.90
CA ASN A 108 -16.23 4.77 -2.62
C ASN A 108 -16.63 4.86 -1.14
N ARG A 109 -15.72 4.47 -0.24
CA ARG A 109 -15.88 4.55 1.21
C ARG A 109 -15.25 5.83 1.73
N MET A 110 -16.07 6.74 2.25
CA MET A 110 -15.60 8.05 2.73
C MET A 110 -14.60 7.95 3.88
N ASP A 111 -14.77 6.97 4.77
CA ASP A 111 -13.84 6.71 5.87
C ASP A 111 -12.46 6.29 5.36
N VAL A 112 -12.42 5.41 4.36
CA VAL A 112 -11.20 4.96 3.70
C VAL A 112 -10.55 6.08 2.90
N LEU A 113 -11.33 6.87 2.17
CA LEU A 113 -10.83 8.00 1.39
C LEU A 113 -10.14 9.04 2.28
N LYS A 114 -10.68 9.28 3.48
CA LYS A 114 -10.05 10.19 4.46
C LYS A 114 -8.70 9.64 4.94
N ASP A 115 -8.64 8.37 5.33
CA ASP A 115 -7.39 7.71 5.75
C ASP A 115 -6.34 7.76 4.62
N PHE A 116 -6.77 7.45 3.39
CA PHE A 116 -5.95 7.50 2.19
C PHE A 116 -5.38 8.90 1.95
N GLN A 117 -6.20 9.96 2.02
CA GLN A 117 -5.76 11.34 1.81
C GLN A 117 -4.74 11.78 2.86
N VAL A 118 -4.94 11.42 4.13
CA VAL A 118 -3.97 11.70 5.20
C VAL A 118 -2.64 11.02 4.90
N ALA A 119 -2.66 9.72 4.58
CA ALA A 119 -1.45 8.97 4.28
C ALA A 119 -0.74 9.49 3.03
N ARG A 120 -1.51 9.82 1.98
CA ARG A 120 -0.99 10.40 0.73
C ARG A 120 -0.30 11.73 0.95
N ASN A 121 -0.89 12.62 1.74
CA ASN A 121 -0.30 13.93 2.06
C ASN A 121 0.99 13.81 2.87
N ILE A 122 1.15 12.75 3.67
CA ILE A 122 2.41 12.46 4.38
C ILE A 122 3.48 11.96 3.41
N VAL A 123 3.12 11.12 2.44
CA VAL A 123 4.07 10.55 1.46
C VAL A 123 4.48 11.59 0.40
N LEU A 124 3.54 12.42 -0.04
CA LEU A 124 3.72 13.39 -1.14
C LEU A 124 3.98 14.82 -0.65
N HIS A 125 4.41 15.01 0.60
CA HIS A 125 4.44 16.30 1.29
C HIS A 125 5.20 17.43 0.58
N ASN A 126 6.02 17.13 -0.44
CA ASN A 126 6.86 18.09 -1.16
C ASN A 126 6.52 18.27 -2.67
N ASP A 127 5.39 17.75 -3.18
CA ASP A 127 5.02 17.90 -4.61
C ASP A 127 4.28 19.24 -4.92
N ASN A 128 4.55 20.32 -4.16
CA ASN A 128 4.04 21.68 -4.41
C ASN A 128 5.11 22.60 -5.01
#